data_AF-A0A969AZS5-F1
#
_entry.id   AF-A0A969AZS5-F1
#
_cell.length_a   1.000
_cell.length_b   1.000
_cell.length_c   1.000
_cell.angle_alpha   90.00
_cell.angle_beta   90.00
_cell.angle_gamma   90.00
#
_symmetry.space_group_name_H-M   'P 1'
#
loop_
_entity.id
_entity.type
_entity.pdbx_description
1 polymer ?
#
loop_
_entity_poly.entity_id
_entity_poly.type
_entity_poly.pdbx_seq_one_letter_code
_entity_poly.pdbx_strand_id
1 'polypeptide(L)'
;MIFDDHEVSDDWYLNRHWCERVLGKPLGYRVVANGLLAYALCQAWGNHPAQFNPGQPGEALLRAVLQWSKAAGADEECAREIAALLGLPPRDHLFCGDGDVDILNRAEGAIQWHYSFASTCHEVIVADTRTWRGYPREEAIAPPMLLSPTAFERQLREPLASGSRERLTFIVLPTNIICLSIIDKVQQYHLSQSDVFPSDVGDAWNFNRVAFTQLMQTFCEFRQHIIVLSGDIHYSCAVKMQLQDLNARGDRPSTIIQLTSSAIKNAERKSQLAHTRLKALLPEPNESWLGWKTTPTLRSQISTEGRVYQQMHS
;
A
#
# COMPACT_ATOMS: atom_id res chain seq x y z
N MET A 1 4.06 9.25 -8.73
CA MET A 1 4.00 8.87 -7.31
C MET A 1 2.55 9.02 -6.89
N ILE A 2 2.06 8.12 -6.04
CA ILE A 2 0.71 8.16 -5.46
C ILE A 2 0.91 8.11 -3.95
N PHE A 3 0.20 8.97 -3.21
CA PHE A 3 0.24 9.16 -1.75
C PHE A 3 1.51 8.66 -1.01
N ASP A 4 2.41 9.58 -0.69
CA ASP A 4 3.50 9.38 0.29
C ASP A 4 2.94 9.35 1.74
N ASP A 5 3.70 8.83 2.70
CA ASP A 5 3.45 8.93 4.15
C ASP A 5 3.21 10.38 4.59
N HIS A 6 3.97 11.34 4.04
CA HIS A 6 3.85 12.77 4.39
C HIS A 6 2.80 13.56 3.57
N GLU A 7 2.05 12.91 2.67
CA GLU A 7 1.15 13.64 1.76
C GLU A 7 -0.04 14.29 2.49
N VAL A 8 -0.54 13.67 3.56
CA VAL A 8 -1.63 14.20 4.39
C VAL A 8 -1.14 14.48 5.82
N SER A 9 -0.55 13.45 6.42
CA SER A 9 0.09 13.44 7.73
C SER A 9 0.89 12.15 7.80
N ASP A 10 2.01 12.19 8.52
CA ASP A 10 2.84 11.03 8.80
C ASP A 10 1.99 9.80 9.17
N ASP A 11 2.19 8.70 8.43
CA ASP A 11 1.46 7.43 8.56
C ASP A 11 -0.08 7.55 8.62
N TRP A 12 -0.68 8.42 7.80
CA TRP A 12 -2.13 8.50 7.74
C TRP A 12 -2.78 7.17 7.30
N TYR A 13 -3.94 6.86 7.87
CA TYR A 13 -4.65 5.58 7.69
C TYR A 13 -3.82 4.33 8.08
N LEU A 14 -2.86 4.45 8.99
CA LEU A 14 -2.00 3.33 9.38
C LEU A 14 -2.77 2.10 9.88
N ASN A 15 -3.65 2.25 10.87
CA ASN A 15 -4.42 1.13 11.43
C ASN A 15 -5.84 1.57 11.85
N ARG A 16 -6.66 0.61 12.31
CA ARG A 16 -8.04 0.88 12.71
C ARG A 16 -8.11 1.90 13.85
N HIS A 17 -7.23 1.78 14.84
CA HIS A 17 -7.15 2.70 15.97
C HIS A 17 -6.88 4.15 15.53
N TRP A 18 -5.94 4.35 14.58
CA TRP A 18 -5.65 5.66 13.99
C TRP A 18 -6.90 6.23 13.33
N CYS A 19 -7.58 5.42 12.50
CA CYS A 19 -8.78 5.84 11.77
C CYS A 19 -9.90 6.27 12.73
N GLU A 20 -10.20 5.47 13.75
CA GLU A 20 -11.21 5.79 14.77
C GLU A 20 -10.86 7.07 15.54
N ARG A 21 -9.60 7.22 15.94
CA ARG A 21 -9.13 8.36 16.73
C ARG A 21 -9.13 9.66 15.93
N VAL A 22 -8.72 9.62 14.67
CA VAL A 22 -8.55 10.80 13.82
C VAL A 22 -9.85 11.15 13.10
N LEU A 23 -10.45 10.19 12.36
CA LEU A 23 -11.69 10.42 11.61
C LEU A 23 -12.91 10.57 12.53
N GLY A 24 -12.87 9.98 13.73
CA GLY A 24 -13.92 10.15 14.73
C GLY A 24 -14.01 11.58 15.28
N LYS A 25 -12.98 12.42 15.11
CA LYS A 25 -12.94 13.80 15.62
C LYS A 25 -13.12 14.83 14.49
N PRO A 26 -13.89 15.92 14.71
CA PRO A 26 -14.13 16.92 13.67
C PRO A 26 -12.85 17.52 13.08
N LEU A 27 -11.87 17.84 13.94
CA LEU A 27 -10.60 18.42 13.50
C LEU A 27 -9.78 17.43 12.67
N GLY A 28 -9.60 16.19 13.13
CA GLY A 28 -8.84 15.17 12.41
C GLY A 28 -9.46 14.85 11.05
N TYR A 29 -10.78 14.66 11.01
CA TYR A 29 -11.53 14.48 9.77
C TYR A 29 -11.33 15.65 8.79
N ARG A 30 -11.38 16.89 9.27
CA ARG A 30 -11.15 18.09 8.44
C ARG A 30 -9.73 18.16 7.90
N VAL A 31 -8.72 17.82 8.70
CA VAL A 31 -7.31 17.79 8.27
C VAL A 31 -7.13 16.79 7.13
N VAL A 32 -7.65 15.56 7.29
CA VAL A 32 -7.57 14.53 6.25
C VAL A 32 -8.32 14.95 4.99
N ALA A 33 -9.53 15.51 5.13
CA ALA A 33 -10.31 16.02 3.99
C ALA A 33 -9.54 17.10 3.21
N ASN A 34 -8.89 18.03 3.91
CA ASN A 34 -8.11 19.09 3.28
C ASN A 34 -6.86 18.54 2.57
N GLY A 35 -6.16 17.57 3.18
CA GLY A 35 -5.00 16.93 2.55
C GLY A 35 -5.38 16.16 1.28
N LEU A 36 -6.43 15.34 1.35
CA LEU A 36 -6.97 14.63 0.19
C LEU A 36 -7.44 15.60 -0.90
N LEU A 37 -8.07 16.72 -0.53
CA LEU A 37 -8.47 17.75 -1.49
C LEU A 37 -7.26 18.40 -2.17
N ALA A 38 -6.22 18.75 -1.40
CA ALA A 38 -5.00 19.31 -1.94
C ALA A 38 -4.33 18.34 -2.92
N TYR A 39 -4.23 17.06 -2.55
CA TYR A 39 -3.72 16.02 -3.45
C TYR A 39 -4.57 15.88 -4.72
N ALA A 40 -5.92 15.91 -4.59
CA ALA A 40 -6.82 15.82 -5.73
C ALA A 40 -6.56 16.92 -6.76
N LEU A 41 -6.44 18.17 -6.29
CA LEU A 41 -6.27 19.36 -7.13
C LEU A 41 -4.86 19.45 -7.73
N CYS A 42 -3.84 19.13 -6.95
CA CYS A 42 -2.44 19.38 -7.32
C CYS A 42 -1.74 18.19 -7.96
N GLN A 43 -2.21 16.96 -7.73
CA GLN A 43 -1.55 15.73 -8.20
C GLN A 43 -2.51 14.80 -8.94
N ALA A 44 -3.62 14.41 -8.31
CA ALA A 44 -4.50 13.36 -8.86
C ALA A 44 -5.11 13.74 -10.22
N TRP A 45 -5.48 15.01 -10.38
CA TRP A 45 -6.01 15.52 -11.66
C TRP A 45 -5.00 15.35 -12.80
N GLY A 46 -3.72 15.66 -12.56
CA GLY A 46 -2.66 15.43 -13.56
C GLY A 46 -2.35 13.94 -13.79
N ASN A 47 -2.43 13.14 -12.74
CA ASN A 47 -2.11 11.70 -12.79
C ASN A 47 -3.15 10.89 -13.59
N HIS A 48 -4.43 11.20 -13.45
CA HIS A 48 -5.51 10.50 -14.14
C HIS A 48 -6.60 11.50 -14.58
N PRO A 49 -6.34 12.30 -15.64
CA PRO A 49 -7.23 13.39 -16.03
C PRO A 49 -8.61 12.92 -16.53
N ALA A 50 -8.70 11.70 -17.05
CA ALA A 50 -9.95 11.17 -17.60
C ALA A 50 -11.10 11.13 -16.58
N GLN A 51 -10.81 10.92 -15.30
CA GLN A 51 -11.84 10.91 -14.23
C GLN A 51 -12.33 12.31 -13.83
N PHE A 52 -11.76 13.37 -14.41
CA PHE A 52 -12.20 14.76 -14.22
C PHE A 52 -12.93 15.32 -15.45
N ASN A 53 -13.18 14.48 -16.46
CA ASN A 53 -13.99 14.83 -17.63
C ASN A 53 -15.47 15.04 -17.26
N PRO A 54 -16.26 15.69 -18.15
CA PRO A 54 -17.69 15.87 -17.92
C PRO A 54 -18.43 14.57 -17.59
N GLY A 55 -19.25 14.59 -16.55
CA GLY A 55 -20.01 13.43 -16.06
C GLY A 55 -19.21 12.46 -15.19
N GLN A 56 -17.95 12.75 -14.88
CA GLN A 56 -17.11 11.93 -14.01
C GLN A 56 -17.02 12.51 -12.58
N PRO A 57 -16.69 11.70 -11.56
CA PRO A 57 -16.56 12.14 -10.17
C PRO A 57 -15.66 13.36 -9.95
N GLY A 58 -14.57 13.47 -10.72
CA GLY A 58 -13.65 14.58 -10.61
C GLY A 58 -14.27 15.91 -11.04
N GLU A 59 -15.18 15.93 -12.04
CA GLU A 59 -15.90 17.14 -12.40
C GLU A 59 -16.85 17.58 -11.27
N ALA A 60 -17.57 16.63 -10.67
CA ALA A 60 -18.45 16.89 -9.53
C ALA A 60 -17.65 17.48 -8.36
N LEU A 61 -16.46 16.93 -8.07
CA LEU A 61 -15.57 17.46 -7.03
C LEU A 61 -15.21 18.91 -7.32
N LEU A 62 -14.75 19.22 -8.54
CA LEU A 62 -14.35 20.58 -8.90
C LEU A 62 -15.51 21.58 -8.77
N ARG A 63 -16.73 21.17 -9.14
CA ARG A 63 -17.94 22.00 -8.97
C ARG A 63 -18.26 22.26 -7.50
N ALA A 64 -18.25 21.22 -6.67
CA ALA A 64 -18.49 21.33 -5.23
C ALA A 64 -17.42 22.20 -4.54
N VAL A 65 -16.14 22.03 -4.90
CA VAL A 65 -15.03 22.85 -4.41
C VAL A 65 -15.19 24.32 -4.78
N LEU A 66 -15.59 24.62 -6.01
CA LEU A 66 -15.83 25.99 -6.45
C LEU A 66 -16.97 26.66 -5.65
N GLN A 67 -18.05 25.93 -5.37
CA GLN A 67 -19.15 26.42 -4.56
C GLN A 67 -18.71 26.64 -3.10
N TRP A 68 -18.04 25.65 -2.51
CA TRP A 68 -17.50 25.73 -1.15
C TRP A 68 -16.53 26.91 -0.99
N SER A 69 -15.67 27.14 -1.98
CA SER A 69 -14.73 28.27 -2.01
C SER A 69 -15.45 29.62 -2.10
N LYS A 70 -16.50 29.74 -2.92
CA LYS A 70 -17.33 30.97 -2.99
C LYS A 70 -18.02 31.29 -1.66
N ALA A 71 -18.37 30.27 -0.89
CA ALA A 71 -18.93 30.41 0.45
C ALA A 71 -17.85 30.61 1.54
N ALA A 72 -16.59 30.89 1.17
CA ALA A 72 -15.46 31.03 2.10
C ALA A 72 -15.31 29.84 3.07
N GLY A 73 -15.66 28.64 2.61
CA GLY A 73 -15.57 27.41 3.37
C GLY A 73 -16.72 27.15 4.35
N ALA A 74 -17.73 28.01 4.41
CA ALA A 74 -18.84 27.92 5.37
C ALA A 74 -19.99 26.99 4.93
N ASP A 75 -20.02 26.56 3.66
CA ASP A 75 -21.04 25.64 3.16
C ASP A 75 -20.75 24.20 3.61
N GLU A 76 -21.45 23.75 4.66
CA GLU A 76 -21.28 22.41 5.23
C GLU A 76 -21.79 21.29 4.31
N GLU A 77 -22.78 21.57 3.47
CA GLU A 77 -23.32 20.57 2.55
C GLU A 77 -22.30 20.28 1.44
N CYS A 78 -21.74 21.33 0.83
CA CYS A 78 -20.62 21.17 -0.09
C CYS A 78 -19.42 20.51 0.57
N ALA A 79 -19.11 20.83 1.83
CA ALA A 79 -18.00 20.19 2.53
C ALA A 79 -18.22 18.67 2.71
N ARG A 80 -19.47 18.23 2.95
CA ARG A 80 -19.84 16.80 3.01
C ARG A 80 -19.75 16.13 1.64
N GLU A 81 -20.23 16.80 0.59
CA GLU A 81 -20.14 16.31 -0.78
C GLU A 81 -18.68 16.13 -1.21
N ILE A 82 -17.83 17.14 -0.96
CA ILE A 82 -16.38 17.08 -1.20
C ILE A 82 -15.78 15.87 -0.46
N ALA A 83 -16.08 15.70 0.83
CA ALA A 83 -15.54 14.58 1.59
C ALA A 83 -15.95 13.21 1.03
N ALA A 84 -17.22 13.07 0.61
CA ALA A 84 -17.72 11.85 -0.02
C ALA A 84 -17.04 11.57 -1.37
N LEU A 85 -16.86 12.60 -2.21
CA LEU A 85 -16.18 12.49 -3.51
C LEU A 85 -14.69 12.17 -3.37
N LEU A 86 -14.05 12.64 -2.29
CA LEU A 86 -12.67 12.27 -1.93
C LEU A 86 -12.57 10.86 -1.30
N GLY A 87 -13.69 10.19 -1.09
CA GLY A 87 -13.74 8.84 -0.52
C GLY A 87 -13.50 8.77 0.99
N LEU A 88 -13.71 9.87 1.73
CA LEU A 88 -13.77 9.79 3.19
C LEU A 88 -15.08 9.11 3.62
N PRO A 89 -15.04 8.28 4.67
CA PRO A 89 -16.24 7.62 5.16
C PRO A 89 -17.18 8.61 5.87
N PRO A 90 -18.49 8.30 5.94
CA PRO A 90 -19.39 8.94 6.89
C PRO A 90 -18.89 8.78 8.33
N ARG A 91 -18.98 9.84 9.14
CA ARG A 91 -18.39 9.86 10.50
C ARG A 91 -19.08 8.91 11.49
N ASP A 92 -20.33 8.57 11.23
CA ASP A 92 -21.15 7.63 11.99
C ASP A 92 -20.94 6.17 11.55
N HIS A 93 -20.36 5.94 10.37
CA HIS A 93 -20.12 4.61 9.82
C HIS A 93 -18.78 4.57 9.07
N LEU A 94 -17.69 4.54 9.85
CA LEU A 94 -16.32 4.62 9.33
C LEU A 94 -15.93 3.41 8.48
N PHE A 95 -16.37 2.21 8.87
CA PHE A 95 -15.90 0.96 8.28
C PHE A 95 -17.03 0.13 7.70
N CYS A 96 -16.72 -0.64 6.68
CA CYS A 96 -17.53 -1.75 6.18
C CYS A 96 -16.65 -3.00 6.00
N GLY A 97 -17.26 -4.18 5.89
CA GLY A 97 -16.52 -5.44 5.77
C GLY A 97 -16.08 -5.74 4.33
N ASP A 98 -14.87 -6.28 4.17
CA ASP A 98 -14.33 -6.80 2.91
C ASP A 98 -13.63 -8.15 3.18
N GLY A 99 -14.39 -9.25 3.06
CA GLY A 99 -13.94 -10.57 3.51
C GLY A 99 -13.65 -10.61 5.01
N ASP A 100 -12.42 -10.98 5.37
CA ASP A 100 -11.96 -11.15 6.76
C ASP A 100 -11.43 -9.85 7.41
N VAL A 101 -11.39 -8.74 6.65
CA VAL A 101 -10.93 -7.44 7.15
C VAL A 101 -12.04 -6.39 7.09
N ASP A 102 -11.84 -5.29 7.80
CA ASP A 102 -12.65 -4.08 7.67
C ASP A 102 -11.93 -3.08 6.76
N ILE A 103 -12.66 -2.33 5.95
CA ILE A 103 -12.13 -1.26 5.09
C ILE A 103 -12.84 0.05 5.40
N LEU A 104 -12.24 1.19 5.07
CA LEU A 104 -12.94 2.47 5.18
C LEU A 104 -14.11 2.52 4.19
N ASN A 105 -15.28 2.90 4.69
CA ASN A 105 -16.48 3.08 3.88
C ASN A 105 -16.29 4.23 2.87
N ARG A 106 -16.94 4.13 1.72
CA ARG A 106 -16.84 5.12 0.63
C ARG A 106 -18.11 5.17 -0.20
N ALA A 107 -18.44 6.37 -0.64
CA ALA A 107 -19.56 6.59 -1.54
C ALA A 107 -19.33 5.92 -2.91
N GLU A 108 -20.40 5.36 -3.46
CA GLU A 108 -20.43 4.88 -4.84
C GLU A 108 -20.31 6.11 -5.77
N GLY A 109 -19.16 6.28 -6.41
CA GLY A 109 -18.84 7.48 -7.19
C GLY A 109 -17.77 8.39 -6.57
N ALA A 110 -17.07 7.95 -5.50
CA ALA A 110 -15.83 8.61 -5.09
C ALA A 110 -14.75 8.51 -6.18
N ILE A 111 -13.86 9.50 -6.23
CA ILE A 111 -12.67 9.53 -7.09
C ILE A 111 -11.79 8.32 -6.80
N GLN A 112 -11.18 7.78 -7.86
CA GLN A 112 -10.26 6.65 -7.76
C GLN A 112 -8.82 7.16 -7.80
N TRP A 113 -8.06 6.80 -6.78
CA TRP A 113 -6.66 7.21 -6.67
C TRP A 113 -5.74 6.31 -7.48
N HIS A 114 -6.04 5.00 -7.53
CA HIS A 114 -5.32 4.04 -8.36
C HIS A 114 -5.67 4.21 -9.83
N TYR A 115 -4.74 3.85 -10.70
CA TYR A 115 -4.93 3.88 -12.14
C TYR A 115 -3.93 2.97 -12.84
N SER A 116 -4.23 2.60 -14.08
CA SER A 116 -3.31 1.86 -14.91
C SER A 116 -3.34 2.40 -16.34
N PHE A 117 -2.24 2.22 -17.04
CA PHE A 117 -2.17 2.48 -18.46
C PHE A 117 -1.26 1.47 -19.14
N ALA A 118 -1.61 1.14 -20.37
CA ALA A 118 -0.95 0.12 -21.17
C ALA A 118 -0.46 0.73 -22.47
N SER A 119 0.78 0.44 -22.86
CA SER A 119 1.33 0.75 -24.19
C SER A 119 1.39 -0.51 -25.07
N THR A 120 2.20 -0.54 -26.12
CA THR A 120 2.43 -1.77 -26.90
C THR A 120 3.47 -2.69 -26.28
N CYS A 121 4.42 -2.16 -25.50
CA CYS A 121 5.57 -2.92 -25.00
C CYS A 121 5.61 -3.07 -23.47
N HIS A 122 4.92 -2.20 -22.74
CA HIS A 122 4.87 -2.25 -21.28
C HIS A 122 3.49 -1.81 -20.77
N GLU A 123 3.24 -2.05 -19.50
CA GLU A 123 2.13 -1.47 -18.76
C GLU A 123 2.62 -0.91 -17.43
N VAL A 124 1.88 0.05 -16.90
CA VAL A 124 2.13 0.65 -15.60
C VAL A 124 0.85 0.56 -14.79
N ILE A 125 0.96 -0.01 -13.60
CA ILE A 125 -0.11 -0.09 -12.61
C ILE A 125 0.30 0.76 -11.43
N VAL A 126 -0.54 1.71 -11.03
CA VAL A 126 -0.30 2.59 -9.89
C VAL A 126 -1.33 2.24 -8.81
N ALA A 127 -0.87 1.61 -7.75
CA ALA A 127 -1.73 1.10 -6.68
C ALA A 127 -1.88 2.13 -5.55
N ASP A 128 -3.11 2.27 -5.06
CA ASP A 128 -3.44 3.04 -3.87
C ASP A 128 -3.43 2.12 -2.66
N THR A 129 -2.31 2.13 -1.93
CA THR A 129 -2.09 1.35 -0.71
C THR A 129 -2.43 2.13 0.57
N ARG A 130 -2.96 3.35 0.46
CA ARG A 130 -3.32 4.19 1.62
C ARG A 130 -4.82 4.12 1.88
N THR A 131 -5.65 4.38 0.87
CA THR A 131 -7.10 4.43 1.08
C THR A 131 -7.79 3.07 0.96
N TRP A 132 -7.14 2.06 0.37
CA TRP A 132 -7.69 0.71 0.20
C TRP A 132 -7.16 -0.31 1.20
N ARG A 133 -6.69 0.14 2.36
CA ARG A 133 -6.21 -0.73 3.42
C ARG A 133 -7.32 -1.59 4.00
N GLY A 134 -7.00 -2.85 4.26
CA GLY A 134 -7.81 -3.78 5.04
C GLY A 134 -7.29 -3.87 6.47
N TYR A 135 -8.13 -3.58 7.45
CA TYR A 135 -7.79 -3.63 8.86
C TYR A 135 -8.25 -4.95 9.49
N PRO A 136 -7.35 -5.72 10.13
CA PRO A 136 -7.74 -6.92 10.87
C PRO A 136 -8.78 -6.61 11.97
N ARG A 137 -9.80 -7.48 12.10
CA ARG A 137 -10.89 -7.27 13.06
C ARG A 137 -10.49 -7.50 14.52
N GLU A 138 -9.54 -8.40 14.72
CA GLU A 138 -9.15 -8.92 16.04
C GLU A 138 -8.47 -7.85 16.91
N GLU A 139 -7.57 -7.05 16.33
CA GLU A 139 -6.79 -6.06 17.06
C GLU A 139 -6.73 -4.73 16.30
N ALA A 140 -7.14 -3.63 16.94
CA ALA A 140 -7.26 -2.33 16.28
C ALA A 140 -5.92 -1.69 15.91
N ILE A 141 -4.83 -2.10 16.57
CA ILE A 141 -3.46 -1.62 16.31
C ILE A 141 -2.69 -2.55 15.36
N ALA A 142 -3.29 -3.66 14.92
CA ALA A 142 -2.62 -4.62 14.05
C ALA A 142 -2.21 -3.97 12.72
N PRO A 143 -1.06 -4.39 12.14
CA PRO A 143 -0.64 -3.94 10.82
C PRO A 143 -1.71 -4.19 9.75
N PRO A 144 -2.04 -3.20 8.92
CA PRO A 144 -3.06 -3.34 7.89
C PRO A 144 -2.60 -4.28 6.78
N MET A 145 -3.54 -4.88 6.08
CA MET A 145 -3.34 -5.28 4.69
C MET A 145 -3.27 -4.01 3.85
N LEU A 146 -2.14 -3.73 3.22
CA LEU A 146 -1.96 -2.50 2.41
C LEU A 146 -2.94 -2.42 1.22
N LEU A 147 -3.36 -3.58 0.70
CA LEU A 147 -4.50 -3.71 -0.18
C LEU A 147 -5.49 -4.70 0.45
N SER A 148 -6.75 -4.30 0.56
CA SER A 148 -7.86 -5.16 0.95
C SER A 148 -8.14 -6.24 -0.11
N PRO A 149 -8.93 -7.29 0.20
CA PRO A 149 -9.32 -8.30 -0.79
C PRO A 149 -9.92 -7.70 -2.08
N THR A 150 -10.88 -6.78 -1.95
CA THR A 150 -11.46 -6.08 -3.11
C THR A 150 -10.42 -5.25 -3.87
N ALA A 151 -9.47 -4.63 -3.16
CA ALA A 151 -8.42 -3.83 -3.78
C ALA A 151 -7.40 -4.68 -4.54
N PHE A 152 -7.08 -5.89 -4.05
CA PHE A 152 -6.25 -6.85 -4.76
C PHE A 152 -6.85 -7.24 -6.11
N GLU A 153 -8.15 -7.51 -6.15
CA GLU A 153 -8.84 -7.83 -7.39
C GLU A 153 -8.82 -6.64 -8.35
N ARG A 154 -9.30 -5.47 -7.92
CA ARG A 154 -9.47 -4.30 -8.78
C ARG A 154 -8.18 -3.64 -9.23
N GLN A 155 -7.18 -3.56 -8.35
CA GLN A 155 -5.96 -2.80 -8.62
C GLN A 155 -4.83 -3.65 -9.21
N LEU A 156 -4.85 -4.96 -9.00
CA LEU A 156 -3.80 -5.85 -9.48
C LEU A 156 -4.34 -6.93 -10.42
N ARG A 157 -5.24 -7.81 -9.95
CA ARG A 157 -5.62 -8.99 -10.74
C ARG A 157 -6.37 -8.66 -12.02
N GLU A 158 -7.35 -7.76 -11.95
CA GLU A 158 -8.12 -7.28 -13.12
C GLU A 158 -7.19 -6.63 -14.19
N PRO A 159 -6.34 -5.62 -13.86
CA PRO A 159 -5.39 -5.07 -14.82
C PRO A 159 -4.42 -6.10 -15.38
N LEU A 160 -3.86 -6.96 -14.51
CA LEU A 160 -2.88 -7.96 -14.91
C LEU A 160 -3.49 -9.07 -15.79
N ALA A 161 -4.77 -9.39 -15.65
CA ALA A 161 -5.44 -10.39 -16.48
C ALA A 161 -5.51 -10.01 -17.97
N SER A 162 -5.45 -8.71 -18.29
CA SER A 162 -5.60 -8.20 -19.67
C SER A 162 -4.34 -8.33 -20.55
N GLY A 163 -3.23 -8.88 -20.02
CA GLY A 163 -1.92 -8.92 -20.69
C GLY A 163 -1.27 -10.30 -20.72
N SER A 164 -0.31 -10.48 -21.62
CA SER A 164 0.51 -11.70 -21.69
C SER A 164 1.50 -11.78 -20.51
N ARG A 165 1.85 -13.00 -20.10
CA ARG A 165 2.80 -13.25 -19.01
C ARG A 165 4.21 -12.65 -19.24
N GLU A 166 4.61 -12.47 -20.49
CA GLU A 166 5.90 -11.91 -20.92
C GLU A 166 5.93 -10.38 -20.95
N ARG A 167 4.79 -9.72 -20.71
CA ARG A 167 4.69 -8.26 -20.81
C ARG A 167 5.47 -7.60 -19.69
N LEU A 168 6.36 -6.65 -20.03
CA LEU A 168 7.08 -5.87 -19.03
C LEU A 168 6.08 -5.02 -18.24
N THR A 169 6.03 -5.25 -16.93
CA THR A 169 5.03 -4.64 -16.05
C THR A 169 5.72 -3.80 -14.99
N PHE A 170 5.39 -2.52 -14.95
CA PHE A 170 5.77 -1.63 -13.87
C PHE A 170 4.63 -1.52 -12.87
N ILE A 171 4.94 -1.66 -11.58
CA ILE A 171 3.96 -1.46 -10.51
C ILE A 171 4.51 -0.38 -9.59
N VAL A 172 3.85 0.77 -9.55
CA VAL A 172 4.10 1.81 -8.55
C VAL A 172 3.36 1.38 -7.30
N LEU A 173 4.13 0.97 -6.29
CA LEU A 173 3.63 0.40 -5.05
C LEU A 173 4.32 1.13 -3.89
N PRO A 174 3.61 2.03 -3.18
CA PRO A 174 4.15 2.67 -1.99
C PRO A 174 4.50 1.63 -0.92
N THR A 175 5.49 1.97 -0.10
CA THR A 175 6.22 1.11 0.85
C THR A 175 6.96 -0.06 0.22
N ASN A 176 8.01 -0.54 0.89
CA ASN A 176 8.81 -1.64 0.40
C ASN A 176 8.11 -2.99 0.55
N ILE A 177 8.29 -3.86 -0.46
CA ILE A 177 7.86 -5.27 -0.41
C ILE A 177 8.79 -6.05 0.54
N ILE A 178 10.10 -5.91 0.33
CA ILE A 178 11.14 -6.46 1.19
C ILE A 178 12.07 -5.31 1.60
N CYS A 179 12.31 -5.18 2.90
CA CYS A 179 13.28 -4.26 3.48
C CYS A 179 14.65 -4.94 3.62
N LEU A 180 15.71 -4.15 3.78
CA LEU A 180 17.04 -4.70 4.09
C LEU A 180 16.98 -5.41 5.45
N SER A 181 17.58 -6.60 5.56
CA SER A 181 17.43 -7.48 6.74
C SER A 181 17.96 -6.86 8.04
N ILE A 182 18.87 -5.90 7.94
CA ILE A 182 19.36 -5.09 9.07
C ILE A 182 18.28 -4.12 9.58
N ILE A 183 17.50 -3.52 8.68
CA ILE A 183 16.42 -2.60 9.01
C ILE A 183 15.23 -3.39 9.59
N ASP A 184 14.89 -4.54 8.99
CA ASP A 184 13.86 -5.44 9.51
C ASP A 184 14.13 -5.88 10.96
N LYS A 185 15.39 -6.25 11.28
CA LYS A 185 15.78 -6.64 12.65
C LYS A 185 15.64 -5.49 13.65
N VAL A 186 15.95 -4.26 13.24
CA VAL A 186 15.81 -3.07 14.09
C VAL A 186 14.33 -2.71 14.29
N GLN A 187 13.52 -2.78 13.22
CA GLN A 187 12.08 -2.54 13.29
C GLN A 187 11.36 -3.59 14.15
N GLN A 188 11.68 -4.88 13.99
CA GLN A 188 11.15 -5.96 14.82
C GLN A 188 11.55 -5.82 16.30
N TYR A 189 12.77 -5.38 16.58
CA TYR A 189 13.20 -5.14 17.96
C TYR A 189 12.41 -3.98 18.60
N HIS A 190 12.16 -2.89 17.89
CA HIS A 190 11.33 -1.79 18.40
C HIS A 190 9.86 -2.18 18.60
N LEU A 191 9.27 -2.99 17.70
CA LEU A 191 7.92 -3.55 17.89
C LEU A 191 7.79 -4.37 19.18
N SER A 192 8.83 -5.12 19.54
CA SER A 192 8.80 -6.02 20.70
C SER A 192 8.86 -5.32 22.06
N GLN A 193 9.20 -4.03 22.10
CA GLN A 193 9.41 -3.29 23.36
C GLN A 193 8.18 -2.53 23.87
N SER A 194 7.04 -2.54 23.15
CA SER A 194 5.84 -1.74 23.52
C SER A 194 6.11 -0.25 23.74
N ASP A 195 7.28 0.25 23.31
CA ASP A 195 7.63 1.65 23.37
C ASP A 195 6.95 2.36 22.20
N VAL A 196 6.23 3.42 22.56
CA VAL A 196 5.40 4.25 21.69
C VAL A 196 6.15 4.62 20.40
N PHE A 197 5.67 4.03 19.30
CA PHE A 197 5.92 4.31 17.87
C PHE A 197 7.01 5.36 17.57
N PRO A 198 8.25 4.96 17.25
CA PRO A 198 8.98 5.69 16.22
C PRO A 198 8.26 5.48 14.88
N SER A 199 8.09 6.56 14.11
CA SER A 199 7.51 6.62 12.77
C SER A 199 8.00 5.48 11.86
N ASP A 200 7.14 5.02 10.94
CA ASP A 200 7.36 3.99 9.91
C ASP A 200 7.17 2.52 10.34
N VAL A 201 6.86 2.27 11.62
CA VAL A 201 6.76 0.89 12.15
C VAL A 201 5.35 0.31 11.91
N GLY A 202 5.25 -0.69 11.05
CA GLY A 202 4.02 -1.42 10.75
C GLY A 202 3.44 -1.17 9.36
N ASP A 203 4.09 -0.32 8.56
CA ASP A 203 3.56 0.09 7.24
C ASP A 203 4.18 -0.65 6.03
N ALA A 204 5.17 -1.51 6.28
CA ALA A 204 5.76 -2.35 5.24
C ALA A 204 4.91 -3.59 4.94
N TRP A 205 4.98 -4.06 3.69
CA TRP A 205 4.22 -5.22 3.21
C TRP A 205 4.46 -6.48 4.05
N ASN A 206 5.69 -6.70 4.51
CA ASN A 206 6.09 -7.88 5.29
C ASN A 206 5.47 -7.96 6.69
N PHE A 207 4.91 -6.86 7.24
CA PHE A 207 4.22 -6.89 8.54
C PHE A 207 2.85 -7.56 8.48
N ASN A 208 2.19 -7.56 7.31
CA ASN A 208 0.98 -8.33 7.08
C ASN A 208 1.29 -9.51 6.16
N ARG A 209 1.59 -10.66 6.77
CA ARG A 209 1.98 -11.88 6.05
C ARG A 209 0.96 -12.30 5.00
N VAL A 210 -0.35 -12.15 5.27
CA VAL A 210 -1.42 -12.52 4.33
C VAL A 210 -1.39 -11.62 3.09
N ALA A 211 -1.29 -10.30 3.26
CA ALA A 211 -1.19 -9.36 2.14
C ALA A 211 0.11 -9.55 1.33
N PHE A 212 1.27 -9.65 2.00
CA PHE A 212 2.57 -9.90 1.36
C PHE A 212 2.53 -11.13 0.44
N THR A 213 1.96 -12.20 0.98
CA THR A 213 1.77 -13.47 0.29
C THR A 213 0.94 -13.32 -0.97
N GLN A 214 -0.23 -12.70 -0.83
CA GLN A 214 -1.19 -12.56 -1.91
C GLN A 214 -0.60 -11.70 -3.03
N LEU A 215 0.22 -10.70 -2.68
CA LEU A 215 0.99 -9.91 -3.62
C LEU A 215 1.99 -10.78 -4.40
N MET A 216 2.83 -11.56 -3.72
CA MET A 216 3.83 -12.42 -4.36
C MET A 216 3.19 -13.47 -5.27
N GLN A 217 2.08 -14.07 -4.83
CA GLN A 217 1.34 -15.05 -5.63
C GLN A 217 0.73 -14.40 -6.88
N THR A 218 0.07 -13.25 -6.72
CA THR A 218 -0.50 -12.50 -7.85
C THR A 218 0.58 -12.15 -8.87
N PHE A 219 1.74 -11.70 -8.41
CA PHE A 219 2.86 -11.39 -9.29
C PHE A 219 3.34 -12.60 -10.09
N CYS A 220 3.52 -13.75 -9.44
CA CYS A 220 3.94 -14.99 -10.11
C CYS A 220 2.91 -15.58 -11.07
N GLU A 221 1.64 -15.47 -10.72
CA GLU A 221 0.53 -15.98 -11.51
C GLU A 221 0.45 -15.25 -12.85
N PHE A 222 0.52 -13.92 -12.82
CA PHE A 222 0.23 -13.12 -14.02
C PHE A 222 1.45 -12.71 -14.83
N ARG A 223 2.66 -12.63 -14.26
CA ARG A 223 3.83 -12.09 -14.99
C ARG A 223 5.13 -12.85 -14.69
N GLN A 224 5.99 -12.90 -15.70
CA GLN A 224 7.37 -13.39 -15.60
C GLN A 224 8.34 -12.28 -15.15
N HIS A 225 8.06 -11.03 -15.51
CA HIS A 225 8.93 -9.88 -15.22
C HIS A 225 8.13 -8.70 -14.67
N ILE A 226 8.39 -8.35 -13.41
CA ILE A 226 7.78 -7.18 -12.75
C ILE A 226 8.88 -6.26 -12.24
N ILE A 227 8.73 -4.97 -12.50
CA ILE A 227 9.52 -3.90 -11.88
C ILE A 227 8.61 -3.15 -10.92
N VAL A 228 8.92 -3.21 -9.63
CA VAL A 228 8.22 -2.48 -8.58
C VAL A 228 8.98 -1.19 -8.31
N LEU A 229 8.26 -0.06 -8.40
CA LEU A 229 8.77 1.26 -8.04
C LEU A 229 8.21 1.60 -6.66
N SER A 230 9.06 1.63 -5.64
CA SER A 230 8.68 1.90 -4.25
C SER A 230 9.40 3.13 -3.68
N GLY A 231 8.93 3.59 -2.53
CA GLY A 231 9.41 4.78 -1.80
C GLY A 231 8.99 4.70 -0.33
N ASP A 232 8.76 5.85 0.30
CA ASP A 232 8.16 5.97 1.66
C ASP A 232 9.07 5.62 2.84
N ILE A 233 10.25 5.07 2.58
CA ILE A 233 11.09 4.42 3.62
C ILE A 233 12.44 5.10 3.84
N HIS A 234 12.61 6.34 3.35
CA HIS A 234 13.73 7.24 3.67
C HIS A 234 15.15 6.68 3.36
N TYR A 235 15.25 5.62 2.55
CA TYR A 235 16.50 5.12 1.96
C TYR A 235 16.29 4.63 0.53
N SER A 236 17.38 4.48 -0.22
CA SER A 236 17.33 3.94 -1.59
C SER A 236 17.94 2.55 -1.64
N CYS A 237 17.31 1.63 -2.36
CA CYS A 237 17.84 0.29 -2.59
C CYS A 237 17.34 -0.28 -3.92
N ALA A 238 18.03 -1.32 -4.39
CA ALA A 238 17.58 -2.16 -5.49
C ALA A 238 17.63 -3.61 -5.03
N VAL A 239 16.50 -4.30 -5.12
CA VAL A 239 16.35 -5.69 -4.69
C VAL A 239 15.87 -6.52 -5.87
N LYS A 240 16.53 -7.66 -6.11
CA LYS A 240 16.09 -8.66 -7.08
C LYS A 240 15.56 -9.87 -6.33
N MET A 241 14.31 -10.23 -6.61
CA MET A 241 13.66 -11.43 -6.12
C MET A 241 13.40 -12.39 -7.28
N GLN A 242 13.54 -13.68 -7.03
CA GLN A 242 13.13 -14.73 -7.94
C GLN A 242 12.18 -15.66 -7.21
N LEU A 243 10.96 -15.79 -7.74
CA LEU A 243 9.92 -16.61 -7.15
C LEU A 243 9.60 -17.76 -8.11
N GLN A 244 9.62 -18.99 -7.57
CA GLN A 244 9.41 -20.21 -8.35
C GLN A 244 8.29 -21.02 -7.71
N ASP A 245 7.27 -21.35 -8.50
CA ASP A 245 6.29 -22.34 -8.10
C ASP A 245 6.89 -23.74 -8.26
N LEU A 246 7.04 -24.45 -7.14
CA LEU A 246 7.62 -25.79 -7.09
C LEU A 246 6.67 -26.87 -7.65
N ASN A 247 5.37 -26.57 -7.73
CA ASN A 247 4.36 -27.49 -8.29
C ASN A 247 4.26 -27.37 -9.82
N ALA A 248 4.56 -26.19 -10.37
CA ALA A 248 4.60 -25.93 -11.80
C ALA A 248 5.92 -26.41 -12.44
N ARG A 249 6.07 -27.74 -12.56
CA ARG A 249 7.28 -28.35 -13.15
C ARG A 249 7.55 -27.80 -14.55
N GLY A 250 8.68 -27.12 -14.71
CA GLY A 250 9.18 -26.59 -15.99
C GLY A 250 8.92 -25.10 -16.24
N ASP A 251 8.21 -24.43 -15.34
CA ASP A 251 8.00 -22.99 -15.46
C ASP A 251 9.26 -22.21 -15.04
N ARG A 252 9.54 -21.10 -15.73
CA ARG A 252 10.68 -20.24 -15.38
C ARG A 252 10.33 -19.46 -14.10
N PRO A 253 11.31 -19.18 -13.22
CA PRO A 253 11.06 -18.35 -12.05
C PRO A 253 10.69 -16.94 -12.48
N SER A 254 9.58 -16.42 -11.95
CA SER A 254 9.22 -15.02 -12.11
C SER A 254 10.28 -14.16 -11.43
N THR A 255 10.73 -13.11 -12.11
CA THR A 255 11.69 -12.15 -11.60
C THR A 255 10.98 -10.86 -11.24
N ILE A 256 11.14 -10.45 -9.98
CA ILE A 256 10.63 -9.18 -9.46
C ILE A 256 11.84 -8.31 -9.11
N ILE A 257 11.88 -7.09 -9.64
CA ILE A 257 12.92 -6.11 -9.33
C ILE A 257 12.24 -4.97 -8.58
N GLN A 258 12.57 -4.76 -7.31
CA GLN A 258 12.16 -3.58 -6.57
C GLN A 258 13.24 -2.51 -6.68
N LEU A 259 12.84 -1.33 -7.14
CA LEU A 259 13.64 -0.12 -7.17
C LEU A 259 13.04 0.87 -6.19
N THR A 260 13.69 1.02 -5.05
CA THR A 260 13.28 2.00 -4.04
C THR A 260 14.07 3.29 -4.24
N SER A 261 13.34 4.39 -4.42
CA SER A 261 13.93 5.73 -4.44
C SER A 261 13.59 6.49 -3.15
N SER A 262 14.57 7.22 -2.61
CA SER A 262 14.39 8.20 -1.54
C SER A 262 15.03 9.53 -1.96
N ALA A 263 14.53 10.64 -1.41
CA ALA A 263 15.08 11.96 -1.67
C ALA A 263 16.57 12.02 -1.29
N ILE A 264 17.41 12.60 -2.16
CA ILE A 264 18.87 12.75 -1.99
C ILE A 264 19.28 13.35 -0.62
N LYS A 265 18.38 14.09 0.05
CA LYS A 265 18.64 14.74 1.35
C LYS A 265 17.98 14.05 2.55
N ASN A 266 17.13 13.04 2.36
CA ASN A 266 16.56 12.23 3.44
C ASN A 266 17.52 11.09 3.77
N ALA A 267 18.60 11.43 4.47
CA ALA A 267 19.55 10.45 4.95
C ALA A 267 19.55 10.48 6.47
N GLU A 268 18.75 9.63 7.10
CA GLU A 268 18.88 9.37 8.54
C GLU A 268 20.32 8.95 8.86
N ARG A 269 20.84 9.32 10.04
CA ARG A 269 22.20 8.95 10.46
C ARG A 269 22.43 7.42 10.38
N LYS A 270 21.39 6.63 10.60
CA LYS A 270 21.40 5.16 10.49
C LYS A 270 21.59 4.71 9.04
N SER A 271 20.80 5.26 8.11
CA SER A 271 20.93 5.02 6.68
C SER A 271 22.30 5.48 6.15
N GLN A 272 22.81 6.62 6.59
CA GLN A 272 24.16 7.08 6.25
C GLN A 272 25.24 6.09 6.69
N LEU A 273 25.12 5.53 7.91
CA LEU A 273 26.04 4.52 8.42
C LEU A 273 26.02 3.24 7.57
N ALA A 274 24.81 2.78 7.20
CA ALA A 274 24.62 1.63 6.30
C ALA A 274 25.12 1.89 4.87
N HIS A 275 25.13 3.14 4.40
CA HIS A 275 25.68 3.54 3.11
C HIS A 275 27.20 3.82 3.12
N THR A 276 27.87 3.75 4.28
CA THR A 276 29.35 3.81 4.32
C THR A 276 29.99 2.55 3.72
N ARG A 277 31.32 2.55 3.55
CA ARG A 277 32.11 1.37 3.16
C ARG A 277 31.91 0.14 4.07
N LEU A 278 31.23 0.27 5.20
CA LEU A 278 30.87 -0.84 6.08
C LEU A 278 29.99 -1.88 5.37
N LYS A 279 29.06 -1.48 4.49
CA LYS A 279 28.24 -2.42 3.71
C LYS A 279 29.04 -3.16 2.64
N ALA A 280 30.11 -2.54 2.11
CA ALA A 280 31.04 -3.23 1.21
C ALA A 280 31.87 -4.31 1.95
N LEU A 281 32.02 -4.19 3.27
CA LEU A 281 32.69 -5.17 4.13
C LEU A 281 31.75 -6.27 4.65
N LEU A 282 30.43 -6.03 4.61
CA LEU A 282 29.38 -6.96 5.04
C LEU A 282 28.29 -7.02 3.96
N PRO A 283 28.56 -7.64 2.80
CA PRO A 283 27.54 -7.84 1.78
C PRO A 283 26.39 -8.66 2.38
N GLU A 284 25.15 -8.25 2.08
CA GLU A 284 24.00 -9.06 2.48
C GLU A 284 24.10 -10.42 1.82
N PRO A 285 23.98 -11.52 2.58
CA PRO A 285 24.03 -12.85 2.01
C PRO A 285 22.82 -13.05 1.09
N ASN A 286 22.99 -13.89 0.06
CA ASN A 286 21.83 -14.35 -0.69
C ASN A 286 20.94 -15.16 0.25
N GLU A 287 19.74 -14.66 0.51
CA GLU A 287 18.75 -15.36 1.32
C GLU A 287 17.90 -16.26 0.41
N SER A 288 17.68 -17.50 0.83
CA SER A 288 16.83 -18.46 0.12
C SER A 288 15.74 -18.93 1.07
N TRP A 289 14.49 -18.69 0.67
CA TRP A 289 13.31 -19.02 1.46
C TRP A 289 12.61 -20.23 0.82
N LEU A 290 12.52 -21.35 1.55
CA LEU A 290 11.80 -22.55 1.14
C LEU A 290 10.68 -22.81 2.14
N GLY A 291 9.41 -22.87 1.72
CA GLY A 291 8.35 -23.11 2.71
C GLY A 291 6.89 -22.89 2.34
N TRP A 292 6.55 -22.64 1.09
CA TRP A 292 5.15 -22.56 0.68
C TRP A 292 4.68 -23.94 0.22
N LYS A 293 4.53 -24.88 1.17
CA LYS A 293 4.14 -26.28 0.86
C LYS A 293 2.70 -26.40 0.36
N THR A 294 1.87 -25.41 0.66
CA THR A 294 0.50 -25.23 0.17
C THR A 294 0.27 -23.73 0.03
N THR A 295 -0.47 -23.31 -1.01
CA THR A 295 -1.12 -21.99 -1.02
C THR A 295 -1.81 -21.83 0.35
N PRO A 296 -1.56 -20.77 1.14
CA PRO A 296 -2.35 -20.52 2.33
C PRO A 296 -3.78 -20.37 1.84
N THR A 297 -4.58 -21.37 2.14
CA THR A 297 -6.02 -21.26 2.07
C THR A 297 -6.39 -20.11 2.99
N LEU A 298 -6.85 -19.00 2.41
CA LEU A 298 -7.57 -17.93 3.10
C LEU A 298 -8.86 -18.53 3.67
N ARG A 299 -8.78 -19.26 4.79
CA ARG A 299 -9.88 -19.64 5.70
C ARG A 299 -9.34 -19.96 7.09
N SER A 300 -9.84 -19.21 8.09
CA SER A 300 -9.98 -19.49 9.52
C SER A 300 -9.29 -20.73 10.13
N GLN A 301 -8.44 -20.48 11.14
CA GLN A 301 -7.88 -21.34 12.21
C GLN A 301 -8.05 -22.88 12.14
N ILE A 302 -6.96 -23.62 12.41
CA ILE A 302 -6.79 -24.57 13.54
C ILE A 302 -5.35 -25.13 13.53
N SER A 303 -4.72 -25.16 14.71
CA SER A 303 -3.37 -25.66 14.98
C SER A 303 -3.29 -27.19 15.04
N THR A 304 -2.14 -27.79 14.70
CA THR A 304 -1.49 -28.82 15.58
C THR A 304 -0.04 -29.17 15.17
N GLU A 305 0.79 -29.15 16.21
CA GLU A 305 2.15 -29.61 16.57
C GLU A 305 3.09 -30.43 15.63
N GLY A 306 4.40 -30.11 15.71
CA GLY A 306 5.45 -31.13 15.98
C GLY A 306 6.79 -31.11 15.21
N ARG A 307 7.80 -30.37 15.73
CA ARG A 307 9.28 -30.42 15.52
C ARG A 307 9.96 -29.43 14.53
N VAL A 308 11.16 -29.01 14.94
CA VAL A 308 11.81 -27.71 14.69
C VAL A 308 12.76 -27.70 13.47
N TYR A 309 12.50 -26.75 12.58
CA TYR A 309 13.41 -26.10 11.63
C TYR A 309 13.09 -24.59 11.67
N GLN A 310 13.99 -23.71 11.25
CA GLN A 310 13.78 -22.25 11.33
C GLN A 310 12.74 -21.80 10.27
N GLN A 311 11.48 -22.09 10.57
CA GLN A 311 10.27 -21.56 9.97
C GLN A 311 10.08 -20.13 10.45
N MET A 312 9.77 -19.20 9.55
CA MET A 312 9.02 -18.02 9.95
C MET A 312 7.59 -18.48 10.25
N HIS A 313 7.28 -18.67 11.54
CA HIS A 313 5.99 -19.16 11.99
C HIS A 313 4.86 -18.15 11.71
N SER A 314 3.65 -18.73 11.58
CA SER A 314 2.32 -18.10 11.49
C SER A 314 1.96 -17.27 12.70
#